data_AF-A0A1Y2HNB7-F1
#
_entry.id   AF-A0A1Y2HNB7-F1
#
_cell.length_a   1.000
_cell.length_b   1.000
_cell.length_c   1.000
_cell.angle_alpha   90.00
_cell.angle_beta   90.00
_cell.angle_gamma   90.00
#
_symmetry.space_group_name_H-M   'P 1'
#
loop_
_entity.id
_entity.type
_entity.pdbx_description
1 polymer ?
#
loop_
_entity_poly.entity_id
_entity_poly.type
_entity_poly.pdbx_seq_one_letter_code
_entity_poly.pdbx_strand_id
1 'polypeptide(L)'
;MTSASTSESTSSSAPVTLSPRIVNGNAGTVTIVLGSSSKWRRQLISSLLPNSAPTDPAHAHIRLDFASPDIDEKSVALDARNRNDAAAVTTIIAHAKADALVPVLREKYATELKAAAAGVAGATVLLITSDQVIVCNGEIREKPETPEMCKAYMKSYGHDGHPAECVNGIVVTNLATGARTERVVIGKQYWNPVPEPILDKVIGKGDIMHCAGGFMIDEPLLHPFVGRRDADEDVIMGMPLRALKDMIEENVNCEL
;
A
#
# COMPACT_ATOMS: atom_id res chain seq x y z
N MET A 1 38.19 -25.09 -15.85
CA MET A 1 37.30 -24.13 -16.52
C MET A 1 35.87 -24.54 -16.24
N THR A 2 35.19 -23.83 -15.35
CA THR A 2 33.73 -23.71 -15.36
C THR A 2 33.41 -22.51 -14.48
N SER A 3 33.30 -21.35 -15.15
CA SER A 3 32.84 -20.09 -14.62
C SER A 3 31.38 -20.21 -14.18
N ALA A 4 31.10 -19.99 -12.90
CA ALA A 4 29.75 -19.71 -12.44
C ALA A 4 29.46 -18.23 -12.76
N SER A 5 28.61 -17.98 -13.74
CA SER A 5 28.07 -16.66 -14.04
C SER A 5 26.92 -16.34 -13.08
N THR A 6 27.01 -15.14 -12.53
CA THR A 6 26.09 -14.39 -11.68
C THR A 6 24.62 -14.39 -12.14
N SER A 7 23.70 -14.33 -11.18
CA SER A 7 22.43 -13.60 -11.37
C SER A 7 22.08 -12.85 -10.08
N GLU A 8 22.66 -11.67 -9.92
CA GLU A 8 22.08 -10.63 -9.08
C GLU A 8 20.78 -10.18 -9.76
N SER A 9 19.62 -10.56 -9.22
CA SER A 9 18.34 -9.99 -9.62
C SER A 9 17.88 -8.98 -8.58
N THR A 10 18.64 -7.91 -8.41
CA THR A 10 18.14 -6.69 -7.77
C THR A 10 17.59 -5.80 -8.87
N SER A 11 16.31 -5.99 -9.22
CA SER A 11 15.60 -5.01 -10.06
C SER A 11 15.32 -3.77 -9.21
N SER A 12 16.36 -2.98 -8.93
CA SER A 12 16.21 -1.63 -8.40
C SER A 12 15.70 -0.76 -9.53
N SER A 13 14.37 -0.69 -9.66
CA SER A 13 13.75 0.31 -10.52
C SER A 13 14.04 1.70 -9.97
N ALA A 14 14.20 2.69 -10.84
CA ALA A 14 14.40 4.08 -10.43
C ALA A 14 13.36 4.52 -9.38
N PRO A 15 13.74 5.37 -8.39
CA PRO A 15 12.83 5.87 -7.38
C PRO A 15 11.57 6.47 -8.01
N VAL A 16 10.39 6.08 -7.53
CA VAL A 16 9.13 6.67 -7.97
C VAL A 16 9.03 8.06 -7.37
N THR A 17 8.88 9.08 -8.21
CA THR A 17 8.73 10.48 -7.78
C THR A 17 7.50 11.11 -8.45
N LEU A 18 6.78 11.95 -7.71
CA LEU A 18 5.72 12.77 -8.30
C LEU A 18 6.28 13.71 -9.37
N SER A 19 5.43 14.08 -10.35
CA SER A 19 5.82 15.02 -11.40
C SER A 19 6.27 16.38 -10.84
N PRO A 20 7.23 17.07 -11.51
CA PRO A 20 7.68 18.40 -11.10
C PRO A 20 6.55 19.42 -10.99
N ARG A 21 5.44 19.23 -11.69
CA ARG A 21 4.25 20.10 -11.64
C ARG A 21 3.61 20.10 -10.25
N ILE A 22 3.52 18.93 -9.61
CA ILE A 22 2.97 18.80 -8.27
C ILE A 22 4.02 19.21 -7.23
N VAL A 23 5.29 18.85 -7.46
CA VAL A 23 6.38 19.13 -6.51
C VAL A 23 6.72 20.63 -6.43
N ASN A 24 6.68 21.35 -7.56
CA ASN A 24 7.09 22.75 -7.67
C ASN A 24 5.89 23.71 -7.91
N GLY A 25 4.67 23.31 -7.52
CA GLY A 25 3.46 24.08 -7.81
C GLY A 25 3.31 25.34 -6.95
N ASN A 26 3.43 26.54 -7.52
CA ASN A 26 3.69 27.78 -6.76
C ASN A 26 2.50 28.44 -6.00
N ALA A 27 1.26 27.93 -6.05
CA ALA A 27 0.08 28.71 -5.61
C ALA A 27 -0.81 28.05 -4.52
N GLY A 28 -0.79 26.72 -4.37
CA GLY A 28 -1.66 26.00 -3.44
C GLY A 28 -0.97 24.81 -2.78
N THR A 29 -1.62 24.27 -1.74
CA THR A 29 -1.12 23.10 -1.00
C THR A 29 -1.87 21.84 -1.40
N VAL A 30 -1.12 20.81 -1.80
CA VAL A 30 -1.63 19.45 -1.97
C VAL A 30 -1.48 18.72 -0.65
N THR A 31 -2.59 18.51 0.06
CA THR A 31 -2.63 17.69 1.27
C THR A 31 -2.96 16.26 0.89
N ILE A 32 -2.06 15.34 1.21
CA ILE A 32 -2.22 13.90 1.03
C ILE A 32 -2.42 13.28 2.41
N VAL A 33 -3.53 12.57 2.60
CA VAL A 33 -3.85 11.87 3.83
C VAL A 33 -3.82 10.37 3.56
N LEU A 34 -2.92 9.64 4.22
CA LEU A 34 -2.95 8.17 4.20
C LEU A 34 -3.92 7.67 5.28
N GLY A 35 -5.05 7.13 4.85
CA GLY A 35 -6.08 6.46 5.66
C GLY A 35 -5.69 5.03 6.04
N SER A 36 -4.56 4.84 6.71
CA SER A 36 -4.07 3.52 7.14
C SER A 36 -3.34 3.55 8.48
N SER A 37 -3.53 2.48 9.27
CA SER A 37 -2.75 2.17 10.47
C SER A 37 -1.44 1.42 10.19
N SER A 38 -1.21 0.96 8.95
CA SER A 38 0.00 0.18 8.60
C SER A 38 1.27 1.02 8.65
N LYS A 39 2.22 0.64 9.50
CA LYS A 39 3.55 1.29 9.60
C LYS A 39 4.33 1.21 8.28
N TRP A 40 4.22 0.10 7.55
CA TRP A 40 4.91 -0.10 6.27
C TRP A 40 4.37 0.81 5.17
N ARG A 41 3.03 0.93 5.06
CA ARG A 41 2.41 1.85 4.10
C ARG A 41 2.80 3.30 4.36
N ARG A 42 2.94 3.69 5.64
CA ARG A 42 3.43 5.02 6.04
C ARG A 42 4.86 5.26 5.58
N GLN A 43 5.75 4.27 5.75
CA GLN A 43 7.13 4.37 5.27
C GLN A 43 7.20 4.48 3.74
N LEU A 44 6.45 3.64 3.01
CA LEU A 44 6.42 3.64 1.54
C LEU A 44 5.87 4.94 0.96
N ILE A 45 4.76 5.47 1.48
CA ILE A 45 4.25 6.76 0.97
C ILE A 45 5.19 7.92 1.32
N SER A 46 5.92 7.84 2.43
CA SER A 46 6.88 8.88 2.81
C SER A 46 8.09 8.90 1.86
N SER A 47 8.51 7.74 1.33
CA SER A 47 9.59 7.68 0.33
C SER A 47 9.16 8.23 -1.05
N LEU A 48 7.86 8.13 -1.40
CA LEU A 48 7.29 8.77 -2.58
C LEU A 48 7.24 10.31 -2.47
N LEU A 49 7.20 10.83 -1.24
CA LEU A 49 7.03 12.26 -0.95
C LEU A 49 8.26 12.85 -0.20
N PRO A 50 9.46 12.83 -0.79
CA PRO A 50 10.72 13.11 -0.08
C PRO A 50 10.87 14.55 0.48
N ASN A 51 9.92 15.46 0.25
CA ASN A 51 9.96 16.85 0.72
C ASN A 51 8.99 17.16 1.88
N SER A 52 8.45 16.15 2.58
CA SER A 52 7.47 16.36 3.67
C SER A 52 8.07 16.64 5.06
N ALA A 53 9.36 17.02 5.17
CA ALA A 53 10.03 17.34 6.44
C ALA A 53 10.71 18.74 6.42
N PRO A 54 10.86 19.40 7.59
CA PRO A 54 10.72 20.86 7.72
C PRO A 54 12.05 21.59 7.56
N THR A 55 12.40 21.99 6.35
CA THR A 55 13.45 23.02 6.18
C THR A 55 12.89 24.38 5.75
N ASP A 56 11.62 24.44 5.35
CA ASP A 56 10.86 25.69 5.30
C ASP A 56 9.33 25.43 5.33
N PRO A 57 8.63 25.70 6.45
CA PRO A 57 7.17 25.58 6.55
C PRO A 57 6.39 26.46 5.56
N ALA A 58 7.03 27.47 4.94
CA ALA A 58 6.40 28.35 3.97
C ALA A 58 6.48 27.84 2.51
N HIS A 59 7.20 26.74 2.24
CA HIS A 59 7.53 26.30 0.87
C HIS A 59 7.30 24.80 0.57
N ALA A 60 6.73 24.00 1.49
CA ALA A 60 6.33 22.63 1.17
C ALA A 60 4.95 22.61 0.50
N HIS A 61 4.91 22.58 -0.83
CA HIS A 61 3.67 22.48 -1.63
C HIS A 61 2.89 21.19 -1.40
N ILE A 62 3.51 20.17 -0.79
CA ILE A 62 2.88 18.89 -0.47
C ILE A 62 2.94 18.64 1.04
N ARG A 63 1.77 18.44 1.65
CA ARG A 63 1.62 18.04 3.05
C ARG A 63 1.21 16.58 3.13
N LEU A 64 1.90 15.78 3.93
CA LEU A 64 1.51 14.41 4.25
C LEU A 64 0.92 14.35 5.67
N ASP A 65 -0.24 13.72 5.81
CA ASP A 65 -0.91 13.47 7.09
C ASP A 65 -1.43 12.03 7.14
N PHE A 66 -1.82 11.56 8.32
CA PHE A 66 -2.22 10.18 8.56
C PHE A 66 -3.54 10.12 9.32
N ALA A 67 -4.39 9.19 8.93
CA ALA A 67 -5.62 8.86 9.64
C ALA A 67 -5.77 7.34 9.68
N SER A 68 -6.31 6.82 10.79
CA SER A 68 -6.60 5.40 10.91
C SER A 68 -8.12 5.23 10.85
N PRO A 69 -8.66 4.47 9.87
CA PRO A 69 -10.08 4.16 9.83
C PRO A 69 -10.41 3.18 10.97
N ASP A 70 -11.53 3.42 11.63
CA ASP A 70 -12.11 2.49 12.62
C ASP A 70 -13.31 1.80 11.96
N ILE A 71 -13.06 0.64 11.36
CA ILE A 71 -14.08 -0.17 10.68
C ILE A 71 -13.89 -1.65 10.99
N ASP A 72 -15.00 -2.39 10.98
CA ASP A 72 -14.95 -3.85 10.97
C ASP A 72 -14.74 -4.35 9.53
N GLU A 73 -13.47 -4.47 9.13
CA GLU A 73 -13.09 -4.93 7.78
C GLU A 73 -13.72 -6.29 7.43
N LYS A 74 -13.91 -7.18 8.42
CA LYS A 74 -14.44 -8.54 8.22
C LYS A 74 -15.90 -8.53 7.79
N SER A 75 -16.77 -7.73 8.40
CA SER A 75 -18.17 -7.67 7.97
C SER A 75 -18.35 -6.97 6.63
N VAL A 76 -17.59 -5.91 6.37
CA VAL A 76 -17.75 -5.05 5.19
C VAL A 76 -17.58 -5.79 3.86
N ALA A 77 -16.62 -6.72 3.77
CA ALA A 77 -16.34 -7.46 2.54
C ALA A 77 -16.78 -8.95 2.58
N LEU A 78 -17.70 -9.31 3.47
CA LEU A 78 -18.09 -10.71 3.70
C LEU A 78 -18.56 -11.42 2.42
N ASP A 79 -19.43 -10.78 1.64
CA ASP A 79 -19.94 -11.35 0.40
C ASP A 79 -18.84 -11.57 -0.65
N ALA A 80 -17.87 -10.65 -0.74
CA ALA A 80 -16.73 -10.81 -1.66
C ALA A 80 -15.80 -11.94 -1.20
N ARG A 81 -15.58 -12.11 0.10
CA ARG A 81 -14.83 -13.26 0.65
C ARG A 81 -15.54 -14.58 0.38
N ASN A 82 -16.86 -14.63 0.55
CA ASN A 82 -17.64 -15.84 0.26
C ASN A 82 -17.59 -16.24 -1.21
N ARG A 83 -17.45 -15.27 -2.12
CA ARG A 83 -17.20 -15.51 -3.55
C ARG A 83 -15.73 -15.74 -3.91
N ASN A 84 -14.83 -15.66 -2.92
CA ASN A 84 -13.38 -15.78 -3.08
C ASN A 84 -12.81 -14.78 -4.11
N ASP A 85 -13.32 -13.54 -4.09
CA ASP A 85 -12.94 -12.47 -5.00
C ASP A 85 -11.98 -11.49 -4.32
N ALA A 86 -10.68 -11.76 -4.42
CA ALA A 86 -9.64 -10.97 -3.75
C ALA A 86 -9.60 -9.50 -4.19
N ALA A 87 -9.87 -9.23 -5.47
CA ALA A 87 -9.92 -7.88 -6.00
C ALA A 87 -11.11 -7.11 -5.39
N ALA A 88 -12.29 -7.72 -5.36
CA ALA A 88 -13.45 -7.10 -4.73
C ALA A 88 -13.25 -6.92 -3.22
N VAL A 89 -12.68 -7.89 -2.50
CA VAL A 89 -12.41 -7.77 -1.06
C VAL A 89 -11.59 -6.52 -0.77
N THR A 90 -10.46 -6.36 -1.47
CA THR A 90 -9.53 -5.26 -1.20
C THR A 90 -10.11 -3.90 -1.61
N THR A 91 -10.78 -3.82 -2.76
CA THR A 91 -11.43 -2.59 -3.22
C THR A 91 -12.57 -2.17 -2.28
N ILE A 92 -13.45 -3.10 -1.87
CA ILE A 92 -14.56 -2.82 -0.96
C ILE A 92 -14.07 -2.31 0.40
N ILE A 93 -13.04 -2.95 0.97
CA ILE A 93 -12.45 -2.50 2.24
C ILE A 93 -11.83 -1.11 2.08
N ALA A 94 -11.09 -0.86 0.99
CA ALA A 94 -10.50 0.46 0.73
C ALA A 94 -11.57 1.56 0.62
N HIS A 95 -12.71 1.29 -0.02
CA HIS A 95 -13.85 2.21 -0.06
C HIS A 95 -14.45 2.46 1.31
N ALA A 96 -14.71 1.41 2.10
CA ALA A 96 -15.28 1.57 3.43
C ALA A 96 -14.36 2.35 4.37
N LYS A 97 -13.04 2.16 4.27
CA LYS A 97 -12.04 2.99 4.96
C LYS A 97 -12.18 4.45 4.58
N ALA A 98 -12.42 4.74 3.30
CA ALA A 98 -12.62 6.10 2.83
C ALA A 98 -13.94 6.68 3.37
N ASP A 99 -15.03 5.93 3.31
CA ASP A 99 -16.34 6.34 3.83
C ASP A 99 -16.30 6.71 5.31
N ALA A 100 -15.58 5.92 6.12
CA ALA A 100 -15.42 6.20 7.55
C ALA A 100 -14.62 7.49 7.83
N LEU A 101 -13.65 7.81 6.98
CA LEU A 101 -12.74 8.93 7.22
C LEU A 101 -13.20 10.24 6.56
N VAL A 102 -13.94 10.19 5.45
CA VAL A 102 -14.35 11.38 4.68
C VAL A 102 -15.04 12.45 5.55
N PRO A 103 -16.03 12.14 6.41
CA PRO A 103 -16.70 13.16 7.22
C PRO A 103 -15.74 13.88 8.17
N VAL A 104 -14.91 13.12 8.88
CA VAL A 104 -13.95 13.65 9.87
C VAL A 104 -12.87 14.48 9.19
N LEU A 105 -12.35 14.02 8.05
CA LEU A 105 -11.32 14.74 7.32
C LEU A 105 -11.85 15.99 6.62
N ARG A 106 -13.11 15.98 6.16
CA ARG A 106 -13.74 17.19 5.62
C ARG A 106 -13.89 18.29 6.66
N GLU A 107 -14.20 17.92 7.90
CA GLU A 107 -14.20 18.87 9.01
C GLU A 107 -12.78 19.36 9.33
N LYS A 108 -11.81 18.44 9.45
CA LYS A 108 -10.41 18.75 9.76
C LYS A 108 -9.75 19.71 8.75
N TYR A 109 -10.03 19.54 7.46
CA TYR A 109 -9.43 20.33 6.37
C TYR A 109 -10.41 21.32 5.73
N ALA A 110 -11.41 21.80 6.47
CA ALA A 110 -12.44 22.69 5.93
C ALA A 110 -11.87 23.96 5.27
N THR A 111 -10.74 24.47 5.75
CA THR A 111 -10.06 25.65 5.17
C THR A 111 -9.43 25.33 3.82
N GLU A 112 -8.67 24.25 3.73
CA GLU A 112 -8.04 23.78 2.49
C GLU A 112 -9.10 23.41 1.44
N LEU A 113 -10.21 22.81 1.87
CA LEU A 113 -11.34 22.49 0.99
C LEU A 113 -12.04 23.74 0.45
N LYS A 114 -12.16 24.81 1.24
CA LYS A 114 -12.67 26.11 0.75
C LYS A 114 -11.74 26.70 -0.31
N ALA A 115 -10.42 26.61 -0.14
CA ALA A 115 -9.46 27.08 -1.14
C ALA A 115 -9.56 26.28 -2.44
N ALA A 116 -9.65 24.94 -2.35
CA ALA A 116 -9.85 24.07 -3.50
C ALA A 116 -11.16 24.39 -4.24
N ALA A 117 -12.27 24.59 -3.51
CA ALA A 117 -13.56 24.96 -4.08
C ALA A 117 -13.56 26.35 -4.74
N ALA A 118 -12.73 27.27 -4.26
CA ALA A 118 -12.52 28.59 -4.87
C ALA A 118 -11.63 28.55 -6.12
N GLY A 119 -11.16 27.37 -6.54
CA GLY A 119 -10.31 27.22 -7.72
C GLY A 119 -8.87 27.69 -7.52
N VAL A 120 -8.39 27.76 -6.27
CA VAL A 120 -6.97 28.06 -6.01
C VAL A 120 -6.12 26.94 -6.63
N ALA A 121 -5.33 27.28 -7.64
CA ALA A 121 -4.49 26.32 -8.35
C ALA A 121 -3.57 25.57 -7.38
N GLY A 122 -3.57 24.23 -7.46
CA GLY A 122 -2.79 23.37 -6.57
C GLY A 122 -3.36 23.18 -5.16
N ALA A 123 -4.46 23.84 -4.78
CA ALA A 123 -5.15 23.53 -3.52
C ALA A 123 -5.96 22.24 -3.71
N THR A 124 -5.56 21.15 -3.04
CA THR A 124 -6.23 19.85 -3.15
C THR A 124 -6.05 19.07 -1.86
N VAL A 125 -7.08 18.33 -1.44
CA VAL A 125 -6.97 17.39 -0.32
C VAL A 125 -7.37 16.00 -0.82
N LEU A 126 -6.41 15.07 -0.82
CA LEU A 126 -6.59 13.69 -1.25
C LEU A 126 -6.54 12.76 -0.04
N LEU A 127 -7.49 11.84 0.04
CA LEU A 127 -7.47 10.70 0.96
C LEU A 127 -7.10 9.45 0.17
N ILE A 128 -6.03 8.78 0.60
CA ILE A 128 -5.59 7.49 0.07
C ILE A 128 -5.97 6.41 1.07
N THR A 129 -6.77 5.44 0.64
CA THR A 129 -7.06 4.23 1.42
C THR A 129 -6.65 3.01 0.61
N SER A 130 -6.22 1.96 1.31
CA SER A 130 -5.79 0.74 0.66
C SER A 130 -6.00 -0.48 1.55
N ASP A 131 -6.20 -1.61 0.90
CA ASP A 131 -6.22 -2.92 1.51
C ASP A 131 -5.43 -3.94 0.68
N GLN A 132 -4.97 -5.02 1.33
CA GLN A 132 -4.19 -6.05 0.67
C GLN A 132 -4.56 -7.41 1.25
N VAL A 133 -4.75 -8.38 0.37
CA VAL A 133 -4.83 -9.80 0.71
C VAL A 133 -3.83 -10.59 -0.11
N ILE A 134 -3.45 -11.76 0.38
CA ILE A 134 -2.61 -12.70 -0.37
C ILE A 134 -3.49 -13.81 -0.92
N VAL A 135 -3.33 -14.17 -2.19
CA VAL A 135 -3.91 -15.39 -2.77
C VAL A 135 -2.81 -16.41 -2.98
N CYS A 136 -3.02 -17.63 -2.52
CA CYS A 136 -2.11 -18.74 -2.80
C CYS A 136 -2.93 -20.00 -3.06
N ASN A 137 -2.66 -20.67 -4.17
CA ASN A 137 -3.43 -21.83 -4.64
C ASN A 137 -4.95 -21.58 -4.65
N GLY A 138 -5.35 -20.39 -5.09
CA GLY A 138 -6.74 -19.98 -5.16
C GLY A 138 -7.40 -19.61 -3.82
N GLU A 139 -6.68 -19.63 -2.70
CA GLU A 139 -7.25 -19.26 -1.39
C GLU A 139 -6.81 -17.86 -0.95
N ILE A 140 -7.76 -17.03 -0.52
CA ILE A 140 -7.51 -15.72 0.11
C ILE A 140 -6.95 -15.92 1.52
N ARG A 141 -5.91 -15.14 1.84
CA ARG A 141 -5.20 -15.11 3.12
C ARG A 141 -5.06 -13.67 3.58
N GLU A 142 -5.74 -13.35 4.66
CA GLU A 142 -5.61 -12.09 5.37
C GLU A 142 -4.46 -12.19 6.39
N LYS A 143 -4.45 -11.35 7.42
CA LYS A 143 -3.47 -11.44 8.51
C LYS A 143 -3.72 -12.73 9.30
N PRO A 144 -2.68 -13.51 9.62
CA PRO A 144 -2.87 -14.75 10.38
C PRO A 144 -3.34 -14.43 11.80
N GLU A 145 -4.31 -15.20 12.29
CA GLU A 145 -4.85 -15.03 13.65
C GLU A 145 -4.03 -15.77 14.71
N THR A 146 -3.28 -16.80 14.29
CA THR A 146 -2.45 -17.60 15.18
C THR A 146 -1.08 -17.91 14.57
N PRO A 147 -0.04 -18.15 15.40
CA PRO A 147 1.27 -18.62 14.95
C PRO A 147 1.22 -19.85 14.02
N GLU A 148 0.32 -20.79 14.31
CA GLU A 148 0.14 -22.02 13.54
C GLU A 148 -0.39 -21.72 12.14
N MET A 149 -1.37 -20.81 12.04
CA MET A 149 -1.90 -20.33 10.77
C MET A 149 -0.81 -19.62 9.96
N CYS A 150 -0.02 -18.76 10.60
CA CYS A 150 1.11 -18.08 9.96
C CYS A 150 2.15 -19.08 9.41
N LYS A 151 2.52 -20.08 10.22
CA LYS A 151 3.43 -21.16 9.81
C LYS A 151 2.86 -21.97 8.64
N ALA A 152 1.57 -22.28 8.65
CA ALA A 152 0.90 -22.99 7.57
C ALA A 152 0.92 -22.19 6.25
N TYR A 153 0.62 -20.89 6.31
CA TYR A 153 0.75 -19.99 5.16
C TYR A 153 2.16 -20.01 4.59
N MET A 154 3.17 -19.77 5.43
CA MET A 154 4.56 -19.72 5.01
C MET A 154 5.07 -21.02 4.40
N LYS A 155 4.70 -22.17 4.97
CA LYS A 155 5.07 -23.47 4.41
C LYS A 155 4.47 -23.65 3.00
N SER A 156 3.21 -23.31 2.81
CA SER A 156 2.55 -23.54 1.51
C SER A 156 3.13 -22.71 0.35
N TYR A 157 3.68 -21.51 0.58
CA TYR A 157 4.25 -20.69 -0.51
C TYR A 157 5.48 -21.33 -1.17
N GLY A 158 6.28 -22.09 -0.40
CA GLY A 158 7.52 -22.69 -0.90
C GLY A 158 7.39 -24.14 -1.36
N HIS A 159 6.31 -24.83 -0.99
CA HIS A 159 6.19 -26.29 -1.19
C HIS A 159 5.56 -26.68 -2.53
N ASP A 160 4.53 -25.97 -2.99
CA ASP A 160 3.73 -26.40 -4.15
C ASP A 160 4.02 -25.57 -5.41
N GLY A 161 5.03 -24.69 -5.37
CA GLY A 161 5.38 -23.79 -6.48
C GLY A 161 4.38 -22.66 -6.73
N HIS A 162 3.31 -22.56 -5.93
CA HIS A 162 2.35 -21.48 -5.99
C HIS A 162 2.94 -20.21 -5.34
N PRO A 163 3.02 -19.08 -6.08
CA PRO A 163 3.48 -17.85 -5.48
C PRO A 163 2.45 -17.29 -4.49
N ALA A 164 2.91 -16.43 -3.59
CA ALA A 164 2.05 -15.52 -2.88
C ALA A 164 1.63 -14.38 -3.82
N GLU A 165 0.37 -14.38 -4.27
CA GLU A 165 -0.18 -13.32 -5.11
C GLU A 165 -0.71 -12.18 -4.23
N CYS A 166 0.02 -11.07 -4.22
CA CYS A 166 -0.28 -9.89 -3.44
C CYS A 166 -1.29 -9.03 -4.20
N VAL A 167 -2.56 -9.08 -3.80
CA VAL A 167 -3.65 -8.31 -4.42
C VAL A 167 -3.86 -7.04 -3.61
N ASN A 168 -3.65 -5.88 -4.24
CA ASN A 168 -3.74 -4.57 -3.59
C ASN A 168 -4.91 -3.78 -4.18
N GLY A 169 -5.87 -3.40 -3.33
CA GLY A 169 -6.90 -2.42 -3.68
C GLY A 169 -6.49 -1.05 -3.18
N ILE A 170 -6.55 -0.03 -4.03
CA ILE A 170 -6.22 1.36 -3.70
C ILE A 170 -7.37 2.25 -4.14
N VAL A 171 -7.78 3.16 -3.26
CA VAL A 171 -8.77 4.20 -3.56
C VAL A 171 -8.15 5.55 -3.21
N VAL A 172 -8.20 6.47 -4.18
CA VAL A 172 -7.88 7.89 -3.96
C VAL A 172 -9.19 8.67 -4.03
N THR A 173 -9.52 9.39 -2.96
CA THR A 173 -10.71 10.24 -2.86
C THR A 173 -10.28 11.70 -2.83
N ASN A 174 -10.73 12.50 -3.79
CA ASN A 174 -10.64 13.96 -3.69
C ASN A 174 -11.71 14.46 -2.71
N LEU A 175 -11.30 14.98 -1.56
CA LEU A 175 -12.23 15.33 -0.49
C LEU A 175 -13.14 16.53 -0.83
N ALA A 176 -12.70 17.41 -1.73
CA ALA A 176 -13.47 18.58 -2.16
C ALA A 176 -14.63 18.17 -3.08
N THR A 177 -14.35 17.35 -4.09
CA THR A 177 -15.36 16.92 -5.08
C THR A 177 -16.11 15.66 -4.65
N GLY A 178 -15.52 14.84 -3.79
CA GLY A 178 -15.99 13.48 -3.49
C GLY A 178 -15.66 12.46 -4.59
N ALA A 179 -14.99 12.87 -5.67
CA ALA A 179 -14.60 11.96 -6.74
C ALA A 179 -13.63 10.89 -6.23
N ARG A 180 -13.75 9.67 -6.77
CA ARG A 180 -12.91 8.54 -6.43
C ARG A 180 -12.32 7.90 -7.68
N THR A 181 -11.04 7.57 -7.60
CA THR A 181 -10.38 6.66 -8.53
C THR A 181 -9.94 5.44 -7.77
N GLU A 182 -10.17 4.26 -8.33
CA GLU A 182 -9.74 2.98 -7.78
C GLU A 182 -8.81 2.24 -8.75
N ARG A 183 -7.90 1.45 -8.19
CA ARG A 183 -7.04 0.51 -8.94
C ARG A 183 -6.82 -0.75 -8.13
N VAL A 184 -6.76 -1.88 -8.83
CA VAL A 184 -6.27 -3.15 -8.29
C VAL A 184 -4.91 -3.45 -8.93
N VAL A 185 -3.90 -3.69 -8.11
CA VAL A 185 -2.55 -4.05 -8.57
C VAL A 185 -2.15 -5.37 -7.94
N ILE A 186 -1.75 -6.31 -8.78
CA ILE A 186 -1.36 -7.66 -8.36
C ILE A 186 0.13 -7.86 -8.62
N GLY A 187 0.84 -8.33 -7.61
CA GLY A 187 2.23 -8.78 -7.74
C GLY A 187 2.39 -10.20 -7.23
N LYS A 188 3.38 -10.93 -7.72
CA LYS A 188 3.65 -12.31 -7.26
C LYS A 188 5.01 -12.39 -6.59
N GLN A 189 5.05 -13.00 -5.41
CA GLN A 189 6.29 -13.34 -4.72
C GLN A 189 6.43 -14.85 -4.65
N TYR A 190 7.50 -15.36 -5.25
CA TYR A 190 7.87 -16.78 -5.15
C TYR A 190 8.74 -17.00 -3.91
N TRP A 191 8.64 -18.18 -3.32
CA TRP A 191 9.37 -18.54 -2.12
C TRP A 191 10.07 -19.88 -2.32
N ASN A 192 11.26 -20.02 -1.74
CA ASN A 192 11.85 -21.33 -1.47
C ASN A 192 11.30 -21.84 -0.13
N PRO A 193 11.30 -23.17 0.11
CA PRO A 193 10.90 -23.73 1.41
C PRO A 193 11.68 -23.11 2.58
N VAL A 194 10.95 -22.54 3.55
CA VAL A 194 11.54 -21.96 4.75
C VAL A 194 11.61 -23.02 5.87
N PRO A 195 12.79 -23.30 6.44
CA PRO A 195 12.92 -24.23 7.55
C PRO A 195 12.11 -23.79 8.77
N GLU A 196 11.50 -24.77 9.44
CA GLU A 196 10.65 -24.52 10.61
C GLU A 196 11.34 -23.73 11.74
N PRO A 197 12.61 -23.98 12.11
CA PRO A 197 13.30 -23.18 13.12
C PRO A 197 13.48 -21.70 12.73
N ILE A 198 13.47 -21.39 11.43
CA ILE A 198 13.51 -20.00 10.95
C ILE A 198 12.12 -19.38 11.07
N LEU A 199 11.07 -20.11 10.68
CA LEU A 199 9.69 -19.67 10.84
C LEU A 199 9.36 -19.38 12.31
N ASP A 200 9.74 -20.25 13.24
CA ASP A 200 9.53 -20.03 14.68
C ASP A 200 10.17 -18.73 15.17
N LYS A 201 11.38 -18.43 14.71
CA LYS A 201 12.08 -17.19 15.06
C LYS A 201 11.38 -15.96 14.49
N VAL A 202 10.97 -16.00 13.23
CA VAL A 202 10.32 -14.85 12.57
C VAL A 202 8.93 -14.61 13.15
N ILE A 203 8.14 -15.67 13.37
CA ILE A 203 6.82 -15.59 14.01
C ILE A 203 6.98 -15.07 15.45
N GLY A 204 8.00 -15.52 16.18
CA GLY A 204 8.31 -15.04 17.53
C GLY A 204 8.64 -13.54 17.63
N LYS A 205 9.07 -12.89 16.53
CA LYS A 205 9.21 -11.42 16.47
C LYS A 205 7.87 -10.69 16.39
N GLY A 206 6.82 -11.36 15.92
CA GLY A 206 5.44 -10.85 15.87
C GLY A 206 5.10 -9.98 14.67
N ASP A 207 6.06 -9.31 14.02
CA ASP A 207 5.78 -8.35 12.94
C ASP A 207 4.96 -8.97 11.78
N ILE A 208 5.33 -10.18 11.34
CA ILE A 208 4.63 -10.86 10.24
C ILE A 208 3.18 -11.24 10.57
N MET A 209 2.80 -11.27 11.86
CA MET A 209 1.42 -11.51 12.29
C MET A 209 0.49 -10.35 11.93
N HIS A 210 1.06 -9.18 11.63
CA HIS A 210 0.33 -7.99 11.21
C HIS A 210 0.34 -7.77 9.69
N CYS A 211 0.89 -8.72 8.93
CA CYS A 211 1.01 -8.68 7.48
C CYS A 211 0.05 -9.68 6.83
N ALA A 212 -0.59 -9.27 5.73
CA ALA A 212 -1.43 -10.19 4.95
C ALA A 212 -0.59 -11.39 4.49
N GLY A 213 -1.13 -12.60 4.63
CA GLY A 213 -0.43 -13.84 4.28
C GLY A 213 0.76 -14.20 5.16
N GLY A 214 1.09 -13.42 6.20
CA GLY A 214 2.05 -13.80 7.22
C GLY A 214 3.52 -13.71 6.82
N PHE A 215 3.90 -12.77 5.95
CA PHE A 215 5.31 -12.60 5.56
C PHE A 215 5.73 -11.13 5.40
N MET A 216 7.04 -10.94 5.41
CA MET A 216 7.74 -9.71 5.06
C MET A 216 8.94 -10.07 4.19
N ILE A 217 9.03 -9.51 2.99
CA ILE A 217 10.15 -9.79 2.07
C ILE A 217 11.45 -9.10 2.50
N ASP A 218 11.36 -8.07 3.33
CA ASP A 218 12.47 -7.31 3.91
C ASP A 218 12.95 -7.89 5.26
N GLU A 219 12.31 -8.93 5.79
CA GLU A 219 12.77 -9.63 7.00
C GLU A 219 14.09 -10.39 6.74
N PRO A 220 15.19 -10.02 7.44
CA PRO A 220 16.51 -10.59 7.18
C PRO A 220 16.60 -12.11 7.28
N LEU A 221 15.85 -12.74 8.20
CA LEU A 221 15.83 -14.19 8.34
C LEU A 221 15.12 -14.90 7.17
N LEU A 222 14.27 -14.20 6.44
CA LEU A 222 13.54 -14.72 5.29
C LEU A 222 14.28 -14.50 3.96
N HIS A 223 15.24 -13.56 3.88
CA HIS A 223 15.99 -13.22 2.66
C HIS A 223 16.54 -14.43 1.89
N PRO A 224 17.16 -15.45 2.52
CA PRO A 224 17.67 -16.62 1.79
C PRO A 224 16.59 -17.45 1.07
N PHE A 225 15.33 -17.23 1.44
CA PHE A 225 14.18 -17.99 0.95
C PHE A 225 13.26 -17.14 0.05
N VAL A 226 13.53 -15.85 -0.09
CA VAL A 226 12.82 -14.98 -1.03
C VAL A 226 13.25 -15.39 -2.45
N GLY A 227 12.31 -15.88 -3.24
CA GLY A 227 12.52 -16.25 -4.63
C GLY A 227 12.30 -15.07 -5.58
N ARG A 228 12.11 -15.39 -6.85
CA ARG A 228 11.77 -14.42 -7.90
C ARG A 228 10.51 -13.61 -7.54
N ARG A 229 10.44 -12.38 -8.03
CA ARG A 229 9.29 -11.49 -7.87
C ARG A 229 8.80 -11.01 -9.24
N ASP A 230 7.48 -10.97 -9.40
CA ASP A 230 6.79 -10.50 -10.61
C ASP A 230 6.00 -9.23 -10.33
N ALA A 231 6.69 -8.21 -9.82
CA ALA A 231 6.21 -6.84 -9.61
C ALA A 231 7.33 -6.00 -8.98
N ASP A 232 7.09 -4.69 -8.86
CA ASP A 232 7.88 -3.84 -7.98
C ASP A 232 7.75 -4.29 -6.52
N GLU A 233 8.77 -4.00 -5.71
CA GLU A 233 8.81 -4.36 -4.30
C GLU A 233 7.62 -3.80 -3.50
N ASP A 234 7.25 -2.56 -3.80
CA ASP A 234 6.19 -1.84 -3.11
C ASP A 234 4.79 -2.48 -3.30
N VAL A 235 4.57 -3.21 -4.40
CA VAL A 235 3.36 -3.99 -4.66
C VAL A 235 3.27 -5.18 -3.70
N ILE A 236 4.41 -5.81 -3.42
CA ILE A 236 4.48 -6.92 -2.45
C ILE A 236 4.31 -6.38 -1.03
N MET A 237 4.92 -5.24 -0.72
CA MET A 237 4.84 -4.60 0.60
C MET A 237 3.50 -3.89 0.91
N GLY A 238 2.56 -3.86 -0.03
CA GLY A 238 1.20 -3.39 0.22
C GLY A 238 0.91 -1.94 -0.15
N MET A 239 1.77 -1.28 -0.93
CA MET A 239 1.54 0.07 -1.47
C MET A 239 2.16 0.25 -2.86
N PRO A 240 1.46 -0.12 -3.94
CA PRO A 240 1.91 0.06 -5.33
C PRO A 240 2.23 1.52 -5.69
N LEU A 241 3.50 1.96 -5.58
CA LEU A 241 3.82 3.40 -5.62
C LEU A 241 3.66 4.01 -7.01
N ARG A 242 3.92 3.26 -8.09
CA ARG A 242 3.68 3.77 -9.45
C ARG A 242 2.20 4.05 -9.72
N ALA A 243 1.34 3.07 -9.41
CA ALA A 243 -0.09 3.25 -9.55
C ALA A 243 -0.59 4.39 -8.65
N LEU A 244 -0.09 4.47 -7.41
CA LEU A 244 -0.46 5.55 -6.50
C LEU A 244 -0.02 6.92 -7.02
N LYS A 245 1.20 7.05 -7.55
CA LYS A 245 1.71 8.29 -8.16
C LYS A 245 0.77 8.76 -9.27
N ASP A 246 0.39 7.86 -10.18
CA ASP A 246 -0.48 8.20 -11.31
C ASP A 246 -1.88 8.60 -10.82
N MET A 247 -2.43 7.88 -9.83
CA MET A 247 -3.71 8.24 -9.20
C MET A 247 -3.67 9.58 -8.47
N ILE A 248 -2.55 9.93 -7.82
CA ILE A 248 -2.38 11.27 -7.22
C ILE A 248 -2.40 12.33 -8.33
N GLU A 249 -1.65 12.12 -9.41
CA GLU A 249 -1.57 13.05 -10.54
C GLU A 249 -2.91 13.23 -11.26
N GLU A 250 -3.70 12.16 -11.41
CA GLU A 250 -5.07 12.19 -11.95
C GLU A 250 -6.03 13.04 -11.11
N ASN A 251 -5.78 13.17 -9.80
CA ASN A 251 -6.69 13.80 -8.85
C ASN A 251 -6.24 15.18 -8.34
N VAL A 252 -5.06 15.66 -8.74
CA VAL A 252 -4.58 17.02 -8.45
C VAL A 252 -4.96 17.95 -9.59
N ASN A 253 -5.67 19.03 -9.27
CA ASN A 253 -5.98 20.09 -10.21
C ASN A 253 -4.78 21.05 -10.35
N CYS A 254 -3.80 20.67 -11.17
CA CYS A 254 -2.86 21.62 -11.76
C CYS A 254 -3.39 21.95 -13.16
N GLU A 255 -3.64 23.22 -13.48
CA GLU A 255 -3.99 23.61 -14.85
C GLU A 255 -2.96 23.04 -15.86
N LEU A 256 -3.44 22.54 -17.00
CA LEU A 256 -2.63 21.97 -18.09
C LEU A 256 -1.89 23.03 -18.89
#